data_AF-A0A7X7ISW2-F1
#
_entry.id   AF-A0A7X7ISW2-F1
#
_cell.length_a   1.000
_cell.length_b   1.000
_cell.length_c   1.000
_cell.angle_alpha   90.00
_cell.angle_beta   90.00
_cell.angle_gamma   90.00
#
_symmetry.space_group_name_H-M   'P 1'
#
loop_
_entity.id
_entity.type
_entity.pdbx_description
1 polymer ?
#
loop_
_entity_poly.entity_id
_entity_poly.type
_entity_poly.pdbx_seq_one_letter_code
_entity_poly.pdbx_strand_id
1 'polypeptide(L)' 'GQDSQQNQTKRKFLGEWVTAVNEHGGFGNWAWDVSRDPSDLVDILARQNTPKR' A
#
# COMPACT_ATOMS: atom_id res chain seq x y z
N GLY A 1 12.54 -9.12 -5.05
CA GLY A 1 12.64 -9.64 -3.67
C GLY A 1 11.83 -10.91 -3.54
N GLN A 2 12.28 -11.89 -2.77
CA GLN A 2 11.59 -13.18 -2.66
C GLN A 2 10.30 -13.04 -1.84
N ASP A 3 9.17 -13.42 -2.41
CA ASP A 3 7.86 -13.28 -1.77
C ASP A 3 7.59 -14.40 -0.75
N SER A 4 8.36 -14.40 0.34
CA SER A 4 8.22 -15.38 1.41
C SER A 4 6.92 -15.18 2.19
N GLN A 5 6.47 -16.25 2.88
CA GLN A 5 5.32 -16.18 3.80
C GLN A 5 5.47 -15.04 4.83
N GLN A 6 6.69 -14.81 5.32
CA GLN A 6 6.96 -13.73 6.25
C GLN A 6 6.72 -12.35 5.61
N ASN A 7 7.13 -12.17 4.35
CA ASN A 7 6.90 -10.91 3.63
C ASN A 7 5.42 -10.69 3.35
N GLN A 8 4.66 -11.75 3.03
CA GLN A 8 3.20 -11.70 2.91
C GLN A 8 2.55 -11.27 4.23
N THR A 9 2.95 -11.86 5.35
CA THR A 9 2.45 -11.52 6.68
C THR A 9 2.72 -10.06 7.05
N LYS A 10 3.93 -9.56 6.80
CA LYS A 10 4.28 -8.14 7.03
C LYS A 10 3.39 -7.19 6.23
N ARG A 11 3.11 -7.52 4.97
CA ARG A 11 2.23 -6.71 4.11
C ARG A 11 0.78 -6.73 4.58
N LYS A 12 0.30 -7.85 5.10
CA LYS A 12 -1.04 -7.93 5.69
C LYS A 12 -1.18 -6.96 6.86
N PHE A 13 -0.24 -6.98 7.80
CA PHE A 13 -0.25 -6.07 8.95
C PHE A 13 -0.10 -4.59 8.54
N LEU A 14 0.70 -4.30 7.51
CA LEU A 14 0.79 -2.94 6.95
C LEU A 14 -0.58 -2.47 6.44
N GLY A 15 -1.31 -3.32 5.72
CA GLY A 15 -2.64 -2.99 5.22
C GLY A 15 -3.65 -2.73 6.34
N GLU A 16 -3.66 -3.57 7.38
CA GLU A 16 -4.52 -3.38 8.56
C GLU A 16 -4.22 -2.05 9.26
N TRP A 17 -2.94 -1.70 9.39
CA TRP A 17 -2.53 -0.45 10.01
C TRP A 17 -2.94 0.78 9.19
N VAL A 18 -2.77 0.75 7.85
CA VAL A 18 -3.21 1.85 6.98
C VAL A 18 -4.72 2.05 7.06
N THR A 19 -5.50 0.97 7.10
CA THR A 19 -6.96 1.04 7.31
C THR A 19 -7.29 1.73 8.63
N ALA A 20 -6.67 1.31 9.74
CA ALA A 20 -6.92 1.91 11.05
C ALA A 20 -6.55 3.42 11.09
N VAL A 21 -5.45 3.81 10.43
CA VAL A 21 -5.06 5.23 10.31
C VAL A 21 -6.10 6.04 9.52
N ASN A 22 -6.60 5.48 8.42
CA ASN A 22 -7.60 6.14 7.59
C ASN A 22 -8.96 6.25 8.29
N GLU A 23 -9.35 5.23 9.07
CA GLU A 23 -10.57 5.26 9.91
C GLU A 23 -10.46 6.30 11.02
N HIS A 24 -9.27 6.47 11.61
CA HIS A 24 -9.03 7.52 12.60
C HIS A 24 -9.15 8.94 11.99
N GLY A 25 -8.82 9.12 10.71
CA GLY A 25 -9.10 10.35 9.96
C GLY A 25 -8.24 11.58 10.29
N GLY A 26 -7.31 11.48 11.25
CA GLY A 26 -6.46 12.60 11.70
C GLY A 26 -5.22 12.89 10.84
N PHE A 27 -4.90 12.04 9.86
CA PHE A 27 -3.61 12.08 9.13
C PHE A 27 -3.77 12.16 7.60
N GLY A 28 -4.97 12.48 7.11
CA GLY A 28 -5.31 12.38 5.69
C GLY A 28 -5.52 10.93 5.26
N ASN A 29 -5.63 10.69 3.94
CA ASN A 29 -5.81 9.35 3.39
C ASN A 29 -4.46 8.75 2.98
N TRP A 30 -4.11 7.64 3.63
CA TRP A 30 -2.88 6.90 3.39
C TRP A 30 -3.15 5.75 2.40
N ALA A 31 -2.17 5.52 1.53
CA ALA A 31 -2.15 4.44 0.57
C ALA A 31 -0.83 3.67 0.69
N TRP A 32 -0.84 2.40 0.34
CA TRP A 32 0.37 1.57 0.28
C TRP A 32 0.28 0.59 -0.88
N ASP A 33 1.45 0.15 -1.36
CA ASP A 33 1.57 -0.82 -2.43
C ASP A 33 2.95 -1.49 -2.39
N VAL A 34 3.15 -2.56 -3.18
CA VAL A 34 4.45 -3.26 -3.28
C VAL A 34 4.92 -3.34 -4.71
N SER A 35 6.03 -2.66 -4.97
CA SER A 35 6.81 -2.82 -6.19
C SER A 35 7.59 -4.13 -6.16
N ARG A 36 7.45 -4.91 -7.23
CA ARG A 36 8.22 -6.15 -7.47
C ARG A 36 9.27 -5.95 -8.54
N ASP A 37 9.09 -4.95 -9.40
CA ASP A 37 10.02 -4.55 -10.45
C ASP A 37 10.09 -3.02 -10.56
N PRO A 38 11.26 -2.39 -10.75
CA PRO A 38 11.36 -0.94 -10.87
C PRO A 38 10.43 -0.31 -11.93
N SER A 39 10.08 -1.05 -12.99
CA SER A 39 9.18 -0.59 -14.05
C SER A 39 7.72 -0.42 -13.61
N ASP A 40 7.29 -1.10 -12.53
CA ASP A 40 5.90 -1.05 -12.04
C ASP A 40 5.58 0.21 -11.22
N LEU A 41 6.60 1.01 -10.87
CA LEU A 41 6.44 2.17 -9.98
C LEU A 41 5.50 3.22 -10.55
N VAL A 42 5.59 3.50 -11.86
CA VAL A 42 4.74 4.51 -12.51
C VAL A 42 3.27 4.11 -12.44
N ASP A 43 2.96 2.84 -12.69
CA ASP A 43 1.60 2.31 -12.64
C ASP A 43 1.07 2.27 -11.21
N ILE A 44 1.90 1.89 -10.24
CA ILE A 44 1.56 1.92 -8.81
C ILE A 44 1.20 3.35 -8.39
N LEU A 45 2.05 4.33 -8.71
CA LEU A 45 1.81 5.72 -8.34
C LEU A 45 0.57 6.27 -9.01
N ALA A 46 0.34 5.94 -10.29
CA ALA A 46 -0.89 6.31 -10.98
C ALA A 46 -2.11 5.74 -10.24
N ARG A 47 -2.13 4.44 -9.94
CA ARG A 47 -3.24 3.77 -9.24
C ARG A 47 -3.55 4.39 -7.87
N GLN A 48 -2.54 4.78 -7.10
CA GLN A 48 -2.73 5.32 -5.75
C GLN A 48 -3.08 6.82 -5.74
N ASN A 49 -2.61 7.59 -6.73
CA ASN A 49 -2.88 9.03 -6.84
C ASN A 49 -4.15 9.36 -7.63
N THR A 50 -4.77 8.38 -8.29
CA THR A 50 -6.03 8.65 -8.99
C THR A 50 -7.14 8.77 -7.94
N PRO A 51 -7.82 9.93 -7.80
CA PRO A 51 -8.97 10.03 -6.91
C PRO A 51 -10.01 9.00 -7.35
N LYS A 52 -10.41 8.12 -6.42
CA LYS A 52 -11.54 7.21 -6.64
C LYS A 52 -12.77 8.10 -6.90
N ARG A 53 -13.26 8.10 -8.14
CA ARG A 53 -14.54 8.73 -8.52
C ARG A 53 -15.70 8.08 -7.80
#